data_AF-A0A357NDM5-F1
#
_entry.id   AF-A0A357NDM5-F1
#
_cell.length_a   1.000
_cell.length_b   1.000
_cell.length_c   1.000
_cell.angle_alpha   90.00
_cell.angle_beta   90.00
_cell.angle_gamma   90.00
#
_symmetry.space_group_name_H-M   'P 1'
#
loop_
_entity.id
_entity.type
_entity.pdbx_description
1 polymer ?
#
loop_
_entity_poly.entity_id
_entity_poly.type
_entity_poly.pdbx_seq_one_letter_code
_entity_poly.pdbx_strand_id
1 'polypeptide(L)'
;LLKVINELRAAGAEAISINDQRLLAMSEIRCAGPTLSVNNSRSAPPYEIRAIGNPQTLENSLKMRGGVLETLQFWGIHVTLKTNDSLTIPAFKGTYRFEYAQPVKGGQV
;
A
#
# COMPACT_ATOMS: atom_id res chain seq x y z
N LEU A 1 4.56 0.32 -9.54
CA LEU A 1 3.86 0.61 -8.26
C LEU A 1 3.02 -0.55 -7.76
N LEU A 2 2.01 -1.02 -8.51
CA LEU A 2 1.11 -2.10 -8.06
C LEU A 2 1.86 -3.38 -7.61
N LYS A 3 2.94 -3.76 -8.33
CA LYS A 3 3.83 -4.85 -7.91
C LYS A 3 4.39 -4.66 -6.50
N VAL A 4 4.85 -3.46 -6.15
CA VAL A 4 5.41 -3.15 -4.81
C VAL A 4 4.35 -3.37 -3.73
N ILE A 5 3.13 -2.90 -3.97
CA ILE A 5 2.01 -3.08 -3.04
C ILE A 5 1.70 -4.57 -2.86
N ASN A 6 1.71 -5.34 -3.94
CA ASN A 6 1.43 -6.78 -3.88
C ASN A 6 2.54 -7.55 -3.15
N GLU A 7 3.81 -7.21 -3.36
CA GLU A 7 4.92 -7.81 -2.61
C GLU A 7 4.81 -7.53 -1.12
N LEU A 8 4.47 -6.29 -0.74
CA LEU A 8 4.25 -5.93 0.67
C LEU A 8 3.08 -6.72 1.28
N ARG A 9 1.96 -6.85 0.55
CA ARG A 9 0.82 -7.66 1.01
C ARG A 9 1.20 -9.14 1.17
N ALA A 10 1.91 -9.70 0.20
CA ALA A 10 2.36 -11.09 0.23
C ALA A 10 3.34 -11.35 1.38
N ALA A 11 4.16 -10.35 1.73
CA ALA A 11 5.09 -10.39 2.85
C ALA A 11 4.44 -10.14 4.23
N GLY A 12 3.12 -9.98 4.30
CA GLY A 12 2.40 -9.85 5.56
C GLY A 12 2.25 -8.41 6.07
N ALA A 13 2.29 -7.40 5.19
CA ALA A 13 1.96 -6.04 5.61
C ALA A 13 0.50 -5.94 6.09
N GLU A 14 0.31 -5.47 7.32
CA GLU A 14 -0.99 -5.34 7.98
C GLU A 14 -1.72 -4.05 7.58
N ALA A 15 -0.96 -3.01 7.26
CA ALA A 15 -1.47 -1.75 6.75
C ALA A 15 -0.52 -1.18 5.71
N ILE A 16 -1.06 -0.60 4.64
CA ILE A 16 -0.29 0.03 3.57
C ILE A 16 -0.94 1.37 3.23
N SER A 17 -0.14 2.40 2.98
CA SER A 17 -0.59 3.65 2.37
C SER A 17 0.29 4.04 1.19
N ILE A 18 -0.32 4.75 0.24
CA ILE A 18 0.40 5.50 -0.80
C ILE A 18 0.18 6.97 -0.48
N ASN A 19 1.25 7.69 -0.20
CA ASN A 19 1.23 8.99 0.47
C ASN A 19 0.35 8.88 1.72
N ASP A 20 -0.62 9.79 1.89
CA ASP A 20 -1.56 9.78 3.02
C ASP A 20 -2.85 8.99 2.77
N GLN A 21 -2.92 8.20 1.69
CA GLN A 21 -4.10 7.39 1.36
C GLN A 21 -3.90 5.95 1.82
N ARG A 22 -4.59 5.54 2.89
CA ARG A 22 -4.63 4.15 3.35
C ARG A 22 -5.33 3.27 2.33
N LEU A 23 -4.68 2.15 2.00
CA LEU A 23 -5.23 1.13 1.14
C LEU A 23 -6.08 0.16 1.95
N LEU A 24 -7.31 -0.04 1.50
CA LEU A 24 -8.25 -1.03 1.98
C LEU A 24 -8.43 -2.13 0.94
N ALA A 25 -9.23 -3.14 1.27
CA ALA A 25 -9.57 -4.21 0.33
C ALA A 25 -10.28 -3.68 -0.92
N MET A 26 -11.09 -2.63 -0.77
CA MET A 26 -11.87 -2.00 -1.84
C MET A 26 -11.21 -0.72 -2.38
N SER A 27 -9.95 -0.45 -2.03
CA SER A 27 -9.24 0.72 -2.54
C SER A 27 -8.87 0.56 -4.01
N GLU A 28 -9.11 1.59 -4.80
CA GLU A 28 -8.63 1.65 -6.16
C GLU A 28 -7.24 2.29 -6.25
N ILE A 29 -6.47 1.84 -7.25
CA ILE A 29 -5.22 2.49 -7.68
C ILE A 29 -5.30 2.58 -9.20
N ARG A 30 -5.32 3.80 -9.75
CA ARG A 30 -5.43 4.05 -11.19
C ARG A 30 -4.35 5.01 -11.67
N CYS A 31 -3.83 4.77 -12.87
CA CYS A 31 -3.05 5.76 -13.59
C CYS A 31 -3.98 6.83 -14.16
N ALA A 32 -3.63 8.10 -13.97
CA ALA A 32 -4.37 9.27 -14.45
C ALA A 32 -3.39 10.21 -15.15
N GLY A 33 -3.07 9.90 -16.42
CA GLY A 33 -2.02 10.59 -17.17
C GLY A 33 -0.65 10.39 -16.49
N PRO A 34 0.09 11.47 -16.16
CA PRO A 34 1.37 11.37 -15.45
C PRO A 34 1.20 11.17 -13.93
N THR A 35 -0.03 11.23 -13.42
CA THR A 35 -0.34 11.14 -11.97
C THR A 35 -0.95 9.80 -11.61
N LEU A 36 -0.93 9.49 -10.31
CA LEU A 36 -1.62 8.35 -9.74
C LEU A 36 -2.86 8.81 -8.97
N SER A 37 -3.98 8.12 -9.18
CA SER A 37 -5.21 8.29 -8.40
C SER A 37 -5.40 7.12 -7.45
N VAL A 38 -5.49 7.41 -6.14
CA VAL A 38 -5.71 6.43 -5.06
C VAL A 38 -6.88 6.91 -4.23
N ASN A 39 -7.94 6.09 -4.08
CA ASN A 39 -9.18 6.50 -3.39
C ASN A 39 -9.69 7.86 -3.89
N ASN A 40 -9.71 8.05 -5.22
CA ASN A 40 -10.05 9.28 -5.91
C ASN A 40 -9.16 10.51 -5.61
N SER A 41 -8.09 10.36 -4.83
CA SER A 41 -7.08 11.40 -4.58
C SER A 41 -5.95 11.29 -5.60
N ARG A 42 -5.66 12.35 -6.34
CA ARG A 42 -4.55 12.38 -7.32
C ARG A 42 -3.27 12.90 -6.69
N SER A 43 -2.16 12.26 -7.03
CA SER A 43 -0.81 12.67 -6.62
C SER A 43 0.17 12.45 -7.77
N ALA A 44 1.15 13.36 -7.87
CA ALA A 44 2.28 13.22 -8.78
C ALA A 44 3.48 12.61 -8.04
N PRO A 45 4.50 12.09 -8.75
CA PRO A 45 5.75 11.68 -8.14
C PRO A 45 6.42 12.85 -7.39
N PRO A 46 7.22 12.57 -6.33
CA PRO A 46 7.56 11.26 -5.79
C PRO A 46 6.41 10.62 -4.99
N TYR A 47 6.36 9.28 -4.99
CA TYR A 47 5.38 8.53 -4.21
C TYR A 47 6.04 7.94 -2.96
N GLU A 48 5.42 8.16 -1.81
CA GLU A 48 5.80 7.53 -0.55
C GLU A 48 4.90 6.32 -0.30
N ILE A 49 5.49 5.15 -0.07
CA ILE A 49 4.74 3.95 0.33
C ILE A 49 5.11 3.64 1.76
N ARG A 50 4.12 3.66 2.66
CA ARG A 50 4.29 3.28 4.06
C ARG A 50 3.63 1.93 4.26
N ALA A 51 4.30 1.03 4.96
CA ALA A 51 3.77 -0.29 5.30
C ALA A 51 4.10 -0.65 6.75
N ILE A 52 3.12 -1.18 7.46
CA ILE A 52 3.27 -1.70 8.83
C ILE A 52 3.31 -3.23 8.74
N GLY A 53 4.31 -3.83 9.37
CA GLY A 53 4.54 -5.28 9.43
C GLY A 53 5.93 -5.56 9.99
N ASN A 54 6.40 -6.81 9.91
CA ASN A 54 7.78 -7.14 10.29
C ASN A 54 8.77 -6.45 9.33
N PRO A 55 9.62 -5.50 9.79
CA PRO A 55 10.44 -4.70 8.89
C PRO A 55 11.43 -5.54 8.07
N GLN A 56 12.01 -6.58 8.67
CA GLN A 56 12.98 -7.45 8.01
C GLN A 56 12.31 -8.30 6.92
N THR A 57 11.13 -8.85 7.19
CA THR A 57 10.34 -9.61 6.20
C THR A 57 9.93 -8.73 5.02
N LEU A 58 9.41 -7.53 5.29
CA LEU A 58 8.98 -6.58 4.24
C LEU A 58 10.15 -6.08 3.40
N GLU A 59 11.28 -5.78 4.03
CA GLU A 59 12.48 -5.34 3.32
C GLU A 59 13.05 -6.46 2.43
N ASN A 60 13.12 -7.68 2.96
CA ASN A 60 13.63 -8.83 2.22
C ASN A 60 12.75 -9.19 1.02
N SER A 61 11.42 -9.09 1.14
CA SER A 61 10.51 -9.37 0.02
C SER A 61 10.73 -8.39 -1.14
N LEU A 62 10.91 -7.10 -0.83
CA LEU A 62 11.19 -6.10 -1.84
C LEU A 62 12.57 -6.29 -2.50
N LYS A 63 13.57 -6.75 -1.73
CA LYS A 63 14.94 -7.00 -2.19
C LYS A 63 15.16 -8.38 -2.83
N MET A 64 14.10 -9.18 -3.03
CA MET A 64 14.23 -10.47 -3.71
C MET A 64 14.91 -10.31 -5.08
N ARG A 65 15.85 -11.22 -5.37
CA ARG A 65 16.59 -11.24 -6.64
C ARG A 65 15.62 -11.45 -7.81
N GLY A 66 15.75 -10.65 -8.86
CA GLY A 66 14.81 -10.60 -9.98
C GLY A 66 13.44 -10.01 -9.60
N GLY A 67 13.31 -9.46 -8.40
CA GLY A 67 12.07 -8.95 -7.85
C GLY A 67 11.76 -7.51 -8.25
N VAL A 68 10.87 -6.90 -7.47
CA VAL A 68 10.29 -5.60 -7.82
C VAL A 68 11.31 -4.45 -7.77
N LEU A 69 12.22 -4.43 -6.80
CA LEU A 69 13.21 -3.34 -6.71
C LEU A 69 14.23 -3.36 -7.83
N GLU A 70 14.74 -4.55 -8.19
CA GLU A 70 15.69 -4.70 -9.29
C GLU A 70 15.05 -4.29 -10.62
N THR A 71 13.78 -4.68 -10.84
CA THR A 71 13.01 -4.25 -12.01
C THR A 71 12.87 -2.72 -12.08
N LEU A 72 12.58 -2.06 -10.96
CA LEU A 72 12.44 -0.60 -10.91
C LEU A 72 13.78 0.11 -11.17
N GLN A 73 14.87 -0.38 -10.58
CA GLN A 73 16.22 0.15 -10.81
C GLN A 73 16.65 -0.01 -12.28
N PHE A 74 16.34 -1.15 -12.90
CA PHE A 74 16.61 -1.37 -14.33
C PHE A 74 15.87 -0.36 -15.23
N TRP A 75 14.68 0.07 -14.83
CA TRP A 75 13.94 1.14 -15.53
C TRP A 75 14.42 2.57 -15.18
N GLY A 76 15.51 2.72 -14.41
CA GLY A 76 16.04 4.01 -13.99
C GLY A 76 15.25 4.68 -12.85
N ILE A 77 14.33 3.94 -12.21
CA ILE A 77 13.52 4.46 -11.10
C ILE A 77 14.29 4.29 -9.80
N HIS A 78 14.54 5.40 -9.12
CA HIS A 78 15.22 5.42 -7.85
C HIS A 78 14.23 5.10 -6.72
N VAL A 79 14.60 4.14 -5.87
CA VAL A 79 13.79 3.73 -4.72
C VAL A 79 14.64 3.78 -3.47
N THR A 80 14.15 4.47 -2.45
CA THR A 80 14.79 4.53 -1.12
C THR A 80 13.96 3.74 -0.14
N LEU A 81 14.58 2.79 0.55
CA LEU A 81 13.97 2.06 1.65
C LEU A 81 14.42 2.64 2.99
N LYS A 82 13.47 2.83 3.89
CA LYS A 82 13.71 3.23 5.27
C LYS A 82 12.86 2.36 6.18
N THR A 83 13.47 1.84 7.23
CA THR A 83 12.80 1.14 8.32
C THR A 83 12.68 2.06 9.51
N ASN A 84 11.53 2.00 10.20
CA ASN A 84 11.22 2.83 11.35
C ASN A 84 10.57 1.95 12.42
N ASP A 85 10.95 2.14 13.68
CA ASP A 85 10.37 1.40 14.82
C ASP A 85 8.92 1.80 15.09
N SER A 86 8.56 3.04 14.73
CA SER A 86 7.21 3.58 14.85
C SER A 86 6.81 4.28 13.56
N LEU A 87 5.68 3.86 13.01
CA LEU A 87 5.11 4.36 11.77
C LEU A 87 3.61 4.52 11.94
N THR A 88 3.08 5.70 11.59
CA THR A 88 1.64 5.94 11.61
C THR A 88 1.10 5.96 10.19
N ILE A 89 0.10 5.14 9.93
CA ILE A 89 -0.70 5.18 8.69
C ILE A 89 -2.08 5.76 9.04
N PRO A 90 -2.49 6.88 8.42
CA PRO A 90 -3.77 7.51 8.74
C PRO A 90 -4.94 6.57 8.45
N ALA A 91 -6.03 6.72 9.21
CA ALA A 91 -7.27 6.00 8.91
C ALA A 91 -7.82 6.42 7.55
N PHE A 92 -8.48 5.47 6.86
CA PHE A 92 -9.24 5.80 5.67
C PHE A 92 -10.42 6.72 6.05
N LYS A 93 -10.56 7.84 5.35
CA LYS A 93 -11.57 8.87 5.64
C LYS A 93 -12.85 8.76 4.79
N GLY A 94 -12.88 7.84 3.82
CA GLY A 94 -14.08 7.61 3.02
C GLY A 94 -15.09 6.72 3.73
N THR A 95 -16.31 6.68 3.19
CA THR A 95 -17.39 5.84 3.71
C THR A 95 -17.76 4.79 2.66
N TYR A 96 -17.71 3.52 3.03
CA TYR A 96 -18.39 2.47 2.27
C TYR A 96 -19.82 2.35 2.79
N ARG A 97 -20.79 2.57 1.91
CA ARG A 97 -22.20 2.36 2.23
C ARG A 97 -22.60 0.99 1.69
N PHE A 98 -23.01 0.10 2.59
CA PHE A 98 -23.61 -1.18 2.23
C PHE A 98 -25.12 -1.01 2.18
N GLU A 99 -25.72 -1.23 1.01
CA GLU A 99 -27.18 -1.13 0.86
C GLU A 99 -27.89 -2.40 1.32
N TYR A 100 -27.30 -3.56 1.02
CA TYR A 100 -27.88 -4.87 1.31
C TYR A 100 -27.17 -5.61 2.45
N ALA A 101 -25.83 -5.47 2.56
CA ALA A 101 -25.09 -6.18 3.59
C ALA A 101 -25.36 -5.54 4.97
N GLN A 102 -25.74 -6.37 5.93
CA GLN A 102 -25.97 -5.96 7.31
C GLN A 102 -25.06 -6.78 8.24
N PRO A 103 -24.52 -6.17 9.31
CA PRO A 103 -23.79 -6.93 10.31
C PRO A 103 -24.74 -7.93 10.97
N VAL A 104 -24.31 -9.18 11.10
CA VAL A 104 -25.00 -10.13 11.96
C VAL A 104 -24.88 -9.60 13.39
N LYS A 105 -26.00 -9.50 14.11
CA LYS A 105 -26.00 -9.12 15.53
C LYS A 105 -25.27 -10.20 16.33
N GLY A 106 -24.00 -9.95 16.66
CA GLY A 106 -23.20 -10.55 17.72
C GLY A 106 -23.23 -12.08 17.83
N GLY A 107 -22.25 -12.75 17.21
CA GLY A 107 -21.68 -13.95 17.82
C GLY A 107 -20.67 -13.50 18.87
N GLN A 108 -20.97 -13.72 20.16
CA GLN A 108 -19.95 -13.68 21.20
C GLN A 108 -18.95 -14.79 20.90
N VAL A 109 -17.72 -14.42 20.57
CA VAL A 109 -16.55 -15.32 20.59
C VAL A 109 -15.86 -15.20 21.95
#